data_AF-A0AB35X0G0-F1
#
_entry.id   AF-A0AB35X0G0-F1
#
_cell.length_a   1.000
_cell.length_b   1.000
_cell.length_c   1.000
_cell.angle_alpha   90.00
_cell.angle_beta   90.00
_cell.angle_gamma   90.00
#
_symmetry.space_group_name_H-M   'P 1'
#
loop_
_entity.id
_entity.type
_entity.pdbx_description
1 polymer ?
#
loop_
_entity_poly.entity_id
_entity_poly.type
_entity_poly.pdbx_seq_one_letter_code
_entity_poly.pdbx_strand_id
1 'polypeptide(L)' 'MSPHQIAVKAIEAAIETMLLPGATAIEDAKAETTIVNFFSILVINAEEFKHYCERVRRISERRKEAA' A
#
# COMPACT_ATOMS: atom_id res chain seq x y z
N MET A 1 -20.08 7.66 0.42
CA MET A 1 -18.76 7.16 -0.01
C MET A 1 -18.88 5.66 -0.17
N SER A 2 -18.50 5.08 -1.30
CA SER A 2 -18.61 3.63 -1.53
C SER A 2 -17.52 2.87 -0.75
N PRO A 3 -17.72 1.57 -0.44
CA PRO A 3 -16.67 0.75 0.19
C PRO A 3 -15.36 0.76 -0.59
N HIS A 4 -15.45 0.73 -1.92
CA HIS A 4 -14.30 0.84 -2.81
C HIS A 4 -13.54 2.17 -2.65
N GLN A 5 -14.26 3.30 -2.58
CA GLN A 5 -13.63 4.61 -2.35
C GLN A 5 -12.93 4.69 -0.98
N ILE A 6 -13.47 4.01 0.04
CA ILE A 6 -12.83 3.93 1.36
C ILE A 6 -11.54 3.11 1.28
N ALA A 7 -11.57 1.97 0.57
CA ALA A 7 -10.39 1.13 0.38
C ALA A 7 -9.27 1.87 -0.36
N VAL A 8 -9.57 2.54 -1.46
CA VAL A 8 -8.59 3.33 -2.23
C VAL A 8 -7.93 4.36 -1.31
N LYS A 9 -8.71 5.15 -0.57
CA LYS A 9 -8.16 6.15 0.35
C LYS A 9 -7.30 5.55 1.46
N ALA A 10 -7.73 4.42 2.04
CA ALA A 10 -6.99 3.75 3.10
C ALA A 10 -5.65 3.19 2.59
N ILE A 11 -5.65 2.60 1.39
CA ILE A 11 -4.44 2.09 0.73
C ILE A 11 -3.50 3.24 0.38
N GLU A 12 -4.01 4.32 -0.21
CA GLU A 12 -3.22 5.50 -0.55
C GLU A 12 -2.59 6.12 0.69
N ALA A 13 -3.36 6.33 1.76
CA ALA A 13 -2.84 6.85 3.01
C ALA A 13 -1.76 5.94 3.63
N ALA A 14 -1.92 4.61 3.55
CA ALA A 14 -0.89 3.68 4.02
C ALA A 14 0.40 3.79 3.20
N ILE A 15 0.30 3.88 1.87
CA ILE A 15 1.45 4.05 0.97
C ILE A 15 2.13 5.40 1.20
N GLU A 16 1.38 6.48 1.44
CA GLU A 16 1.94 7.81 1.73
C GLU A 16 2.81 7.80 2.99
N THR A 17 2.45 7.01 4.01
CA THR A 17 3.29 6.89 5.21
C THR A 17 4.68 6.32 4.91
N MET A 18 4.83 5.51 3.86
CA MET A 18 6.12 4.97 3.44
C MET A 18 7.06 6.04 2.85
N LEU A 19 6.53 7.19 2.45
CA LEU A 19 7.28 8.30 1.86
C LEU A 19 7.78 9.30 2.93
N LEU A 20 7.37 9.14 4.19
CA LEU A 20 7.77 10.03 5.26
C LEU A 20 9.24 9.81 5.65
N PRO A 21 9.97 10.88 6.05
CA PRO A 21 11.30 10.74 6.62
C PRO A 21 11.28 9.78 7.83
N GLY A 22 12.18 8.81 7.85
CA GLY A 22 12.25 7.81 8.92
C GLY A 22 11.29 6.63 8.77
N ALA A 23 10.56 6.52 7.66
CA ALA A 23 9.78 5.31 7.34
C ALA A 23 10.68 4.07 7.28
N THR A 24 10.18 2.98 7.84
CA THR A 24 10.88 1.70 8.03
C THR A 24 10.08 0.55 7.41
N ALA A 25 10.50 -0.69 7.68
CA ALA A 25 9.75 -1.88 7.30
C ALA A 25 8.34 -1.96 7.93
N ILE A 26 8.06 -1.20 9.00
CA ILE A 26 6.73 -1.14 9.63
C ILE A 26 5.71 -0.53 8.66
N GLU A 27 6.07 0.57 8.00
CA GLU A 27 5.22 1.26 7.04
C GLU A 27 4.95 0.38 5.81
N ASP A 28 5.94 -0.40 5.37
CA ASP A 28 5.78 -1.37 4.28
C ASP A 28 4.75 -2.44 4.67
N ALA A 29 4.93 -3.06 5.84
CA ALA A 29 4.04 -4.11 6.33
C ALA A 29 2.60 -3.60 6.51
N LYS A 30 2.44 -2.33 6.94
CA LYS A 30 1.13 -1.69 7.05
C LYS A 30 0.46 -1.52 5.69
N ALA A 31 1.19 -1.05 4.69
CA ALA A 31 0.67 -0.89 3.33
C ALA A 31 0.27 -2.25 2.72
N GLU A 32 1.14 -3.26 2.82
CA GLU A 32 0.88 -4.61 2.34
C GLU A 32 -0.34 -5.24 3.01
N THR A 33 -0.42 -5.16 4.34
CA THR A 33 -1.56 -5.69 5.11
C THR A 33 -2.86 -5.00 4.71
N THR A 34 -2.84 -3.69 4.50
CA THR A 34 -4.03 -2.93 4.09
C THR A 34 -4.52 -3.38 2.71
N ILE A 35 -3.60 -3.55 1.75
CA ILE A 35 -3.91 -4.01 0.40
C ILE A 35 -4.50 -5.44 0.44
N VAL A 36 -3.84 -6.37 1.16
CA VAL A 36 -4.29 -7.76 1.30
C VAL A 36 -5.66 -7.84 1.96
N ASN A 37 -5.92 -7.03 3.00
CA ASN A 37 -7.21 -7.04 3.67
C ASN A 37 -8.34 -6.66 2.71
N PHE A 38 -8.21 -5.56 1.95
CA PHE A 38 -9.25 -5.13 1.02
C PHE A 38 -9.43 -6.07 -0.17
N PHE A 39 -8.36 -6.72 -0.63
CA PHE A 39 -8.46 -7.75 -1.66
C PHE A 39 -9.15 -9.02 -1.13
N SER A 40 -8.83 -9.44 0.09
CA SER A 40 -9.41 -10.65 0.71
C SER A 40 -10.91 -10.54 0.94
N ILE A 41 -11.42 -9.32 1.15
CA ILE A 41 -12.85 -9.04 1.29
C ILE A 41 -13.50 -8.57 -0.02
N LEU A 42 -12.82 -8.74 -1.17
CA LEU A 42 -13.33 -8.47 -2.52
C LEU A 42 -13.73 -7.00 -2.78
N VAL A 43 -13.14 -6.04 -2.04
CA VAL A 43 -13.41 -4.60 -2.22
C VAL A 43 -12.57 -3.97 -3.33
N ILE A 44 -11.40 -4.57 -3.62
CA ILE A 44 -10.57 -4.26 -4.78
C ILE A 44 -10.37 -5.53 -5.62
N ASN A 45 -10.18 -5.37 -6.92
CA ASN A 45 -9.98 -6.49 -7.84
C ASN A 45 -8.49 -6.89 -7.96
N ALA A 46 -8.20 -7.93 -8.75
CA ALA A 46 -6.85 -8.44 -8.94
C ALA A 46 -5.89 -7.46 -9.65
N GLU A 47 -6.41 -6.64 -10.56
CA GLU A 47 -5.63 -5.61 -11.27
C GLU A 47 -5.20 -4.50 -10.30
N GLU A 48 -6.13 -4.06 -9.46
CA GLU A 48 -5.87 -3.06 -8.41
C GLU A 48 -4.92 -3.59 -7.35
N PHE A 49 -5.13 -4.83 -6.91
CA PHE A 49 -4.22 -5.52 -5.98
C PHE A 49 -2.78 -5.53 -6.53
N LYS A 50 -2.61 -5.99 -7.78
CA LYS A 50 -1.31 -6.00 -8.46
C LYS A 50 -0.71 -4.60 -8.55
N HIS A 51 -1.51 -3.61 -8.96
CA HIS A 51 -1.08 -2.22 -9.06
C HIS A 51 -0.51 -1.69 -7.73
N TYR A 52 -1.22 -1.89 -6.63
CA TYR A 52 -0.78 -1.41 -5.32
C TYR A 52 0.44 -2.16 -4.78
N CYS A 53 0.50 -3.49 -4.95
CA CYS A 53 1.68 -4.27 -4.58
C CYS A 53 2.93 -3.83 -5.35
N GLU A 54 2.83 -3.57 -6.66
CA GLU A 54 3.95 -3.04 -7.45
C GLU A 54 4.40 -1.66 -6.95
N ARG A 55 3.45 -0.81 -6.54
CA ARG A 55 3.75 0.53 -6.04
C ARG A 55 4.51 0.47 -4.71
N VAL A 56 4.08 -0.39 -3.77
CA VAL A 56 4.80 -0.66 -2.50
C VAL A 56 6.21 -1.18 -2.77
N ARG A 57 6.36 -2.13 -3.70
CA ARG A 57 7.67 -2.70 -4.10
C ARG A 57 8.64 -1.62 -4.56
N ARG A 58 8.22 -0.77 -5.50
CA ARG A 58 9.06 0.32 -6.05
C ARG A 58 9.47 1.35 -5.00
N ILE A 59 8.63 1.63 -4.00
CA ILE A 59 8.99 2.55 -2.91
C ILE A 59 10.02 1.88 -2.00
N SER A 60 9.77 0.63 -1.60
CA SER A 60 10.64 -0.13 -0.72
C SER A 60 12.03 -0.36 -1.32
N GLU A 61 12.11 -0.68 -2.61
CA GLU A 61 13.38 -0.82 -3.34
C GLU A 61 14.18 0.49 -3.37
N ARG A 62 13.54 1.61 -3.77
CA ARG A 62 14.19 2.92 -3.77
C ARG A 62 14.70 3.34 -2.40
N ARG A 63 13.99 3.00 -1.33
CA ARG A 63 14.42 3.32 0.04
C ARG A 63 15.65 2.50 0.45
N LYS A 64 15.77 1.24 0.00
CA LYS A 64 16.95 0.41 0.24
C LYS A 64 18.17 0.90 -0.54
N GLU A 65 17.98 1.43 -1.75
CA GLU A 65 19.07 2.00 -2.55
C GLU A 65 19.64 3.31 -1.96
N ALA A 66 18.84 4.03 -1.17
CA ALA A 66 19.21 5.32 -0.57
C ALA A 66 19.79 5.23 0.86
N ALA A 67 19.81 4.03 1.46
CA ALA A 67 20.29 3.76 2.82
C ALA A 67 21.68 3.13 2.81
#